data_AF-A0AA96RSX7-F1
#
_entry.id   AF-A0AA96RSX7-F1
#
_cell.length_a   1.000
_cell.length_b   1.000
_cell.length_c   1.000
_cell.angle_alpha   90.00
_cell.angle_beta   90.00
_cell.angle_gamma   90.00
#
_symmetry.space_group_name_H-M   'P 1'
#
loop_
_entity.id
_entity.type
_entity.pdbx_description
1 polymer ?
#
loop_
_entity_poly.entity_id
_entity_poly.type
_entity_poly.pdbx_seq_one_letter_code
_entity_poly.pdbx_strand_id
1 'polypeptide(L)'
;MATVNSQSSILRPSDYAHLLVSHLKRDAEVKHILPRRRLSLRVGDERYCYLILNGRAAFHRQSDDLLMATITAPSVIGIANLQQMLMDGYIKTLVPCDISILKMDTVNDIVSANQLWEPLAKHMMVIAGKLFESSKQLSAPSAYDIVRAQLNELSNEEHTIRNNITAEKYIRDKTHLSRSGVMRILAGLKEGGYIEIHRGKLIKIVKLPEKY
;
A
#
# COMPACT_ATOMS: atom_id res chain seq x y z
N MET A 1 -20.89 -17.03 16.60
CA MET A 1 -20.68 -17.11 15.14
C MET A 1 -19.22 -16.88 14.86
N ALA A 2 -18.60 -17.82 14.15
CA ALA A 2 -17.17 -17.82 13.87
C ALA A 2 -16.74 -16.56 13.11
N THR A 3 -15.65 -15.97 13.55
CA THR A 3 -14.93 -14.89 12.85
C THR A 3 -14.60 -15.35 11.45
N VAL A 4 -15.31 -14.82 10.46
CA VAL A 4 -14.87 -14.87 9.08
C VAL A 4 -13.53 -14.14 9.06
N ASN A 5 -12.44 -14.89 8.83
CA ASN A 5 -11.20 -14.30 8.34
C ASN A 5 -11.52 -13.74 6.95
N SER A 6 -12.14 -12.57 6.89
CA SER A 6 -12.34 -11.88 5.63
C SER A 6 -10.97 -11.41 5.20
N GLN A 7 -10.50 -11.93 4.07
CA GLN A 7 -9.30 -11.44 3.43
C GLN A 7 -9.38 -9.92 3.29
N SER A 8 -8.26 -9.23 3.55
CA SER A 8 -8.20 -7.77 3.43
C SER A 8 -8.55 -7.33 2.01
N SER A 9 -9.55 -6.46 1.89
CA SER A 9 -9.89 -5.78 0.63
C SER A 9 -8.83 -4.77 0.22
N ILE A 10 -8.07 -4.23 1.19
CA ILE A 10 -7.01 -3.23 0.97
C ILE A 10 -5.77 -3.89 0.35
N LEU A 11 -5.37 -5.05 0.88
CA LEU A 11 -4.15 -5.75 0.47
C LEU A 11 -4.30 -6.56 -0.82
N ARG A 12 -5.52 -6.96 -1.19
CA ARG A 12 -5.78 -7.76 -2.41
C ARG A 12 -5.26 -7.05 -3.66
N PRO A 13 -4.38 -7.66 -4.50
CA PRO A 13 -3.90 -7.01 -5.73
C PRO A 13 -5.04 -6.77 -6.73
N SER A 14 -4.84 -5.83 -7.65
CA SER A 14 -5.80 -5.63 -8.75
C SER A 14 -5.57 -6.69 -9.83
N ASP A 15 -6.62 -7.42 -10.17
CA ASP A 15 -6.57 -8.47 -11.22
C ASP A 15 -6.20 -7.89 -12.61
N TYR A 16 -6.33 -6.58 -12.81
CA TYR A 16 -6.00 -5.87 -14.05
C TYR A 16 -4.55 -5.35 -14.09
N ALA A 17 -3.82 -5.37 -12.97
CA ALA A 17 -2.47 -4.81 -12.90
C ALA A 17 -1.51 -5.54 -13.85
N HIS A 18 -1.56 -6.86 -13.92
CA HIS A 18 -0.72 -7.66 -14.81
C HIS A 18 -0.94 -7.31 -16.29
N LEU A 19 -2.21 -7.18 -16.71
CA LEU A 19 -2.58 -6.83 -18.08
C LEU A 19 -2.09 -5.43 -18.48
N LEU A 20 -2.21 -4.47 -17.57
CA LEU A 20 -1.73 -3.11 -17.81
C LEU A 20 -0.19 -3.09 -17.87
N VAL A 21 0.49 -3.77 -16.94
CA VAL A 21 1.96 -3.86 -16.95
C VAL A 21 2.46 -4.49 -18.24
N SER A 22 1.84 -5.57 -18.74
CA SER A 22 2.31 -6.26 -19.94
C SER A 22 2.26 -5.38 -21.19
N HIS A 23 1.20 -4.58 -21.36
CA HIS A 23 1.07 -3.65 -22.48
C HIS A 23 1.98 -2.43 -22.32
N LEU A 24 2.01 -1.82 -21.13
CA LEU A 24 2.80 -0.61 -20.86
C LEU A 24 4.30 -0.87 -20.89
N LYS A 25 4.74 -2.09 -20.54
CA LYS A 25 6.17 -2.44 -20.50
C LYS A 25 6.81 -2.48 -21.89
N ARG A 26 6.06 -2.79 -22.96
CA ARG A 26 6.57 -3.41 -24.21
C ARG A 26 7.98 -2.98 -24.63
N ASP A 27 8.20 -1.68 -24.83
CA ASP A 27 9.47 -1.11 -25.29
C ASP A 27 10.15 -0.22 -24.24
N ALA A 28 9.68 -0.28 -22.99
CA ALA A 28 10.17 0.52 -21.90
C ALA A 28 11.50 -0.04 -21.34
N GLU A 29 12.47 0.85 -21.16
CA GLU A 29 13.71 0.54 -20.43
C GLU A 29 13.37 0.02 -19.02
N VAL A 30 14.10 -1.01 -18.57
CA VAL A 30 13.99 -1.57 -17.23
C VAL A 30 15.20 -1.13 -16.42
N LYS A 31 14.96 -0.45 -15.30
CA LYS A 31 16.00 0.01 -14.38
C LYS A 31 16.04 -0.87 -13.15
N HIS A 32 17.24 -1.31 -12.77
CA HIS A 32 17.47 -1.98 -11.50
C HIS A 32 17.70 -0.94 -10.40
N ILE A 33 16.75 -0.82 -9.48
CA ILE A 33 16.73 0.21 -8.44
C ILE A 33 16.95 -0.43 -7.07
N LEU A 34 18.02 -0.02 -6.39
CA LEU A 34 18.39 -0.50 -5.05
C LEU A 34 17.33 -0.12 -3.98
N PRO A 35 17.32 -0.78 -2.81
CA PRO A 35 16.45 -0.43 -1.68
C PRO A 35 16.62 1.02 -1.20
N ARG A 36 15.59 1.53 -0.51
CA ARG A 36 15.54 2.84 0.14
C ARG A 36 15.69 4.03 -0.82
N ARG A 37 15.45 3.82 -2.12
CA ARG A 37 15.38 4.89 -3.11
C ARG A 37 13.98 5.47 -3.18
N ARG A 38 13.91 6.79 -3.30
CA ARG A 38 12.66 7.56 -3.42
C ARG A 38 12.46 7.98 -4.87
N LEU A 39 11.30 7.64 -5.44
CA LEU A 39 10.92 7.95 -6.81
C LEU A 39 9.65 8.81 -6.75
N SER A 40 9.76 10.07 -7.19
CA SER A 40 8.64 11.01 -7.18
C SER A 40 7.68 10.76 -8.34
N LEU A 41 6.37 10.93 -8.13
CA LEU A 41 5.40 10.87 -9.24
C LEU A 41 5.49 12.06 -10.19
N ARG A 42 6.23 13.11 -9.81
CA ARG A 42 6.45 14.32 -10.60
C ARG A 42 7.87 14.86 -10.42
N VAL A 43 8.50 15.30 -11.51
CA VAL A 43 9.78 16.03 -11.50
C VAL A 43 9.64 17.26 -12.40
N GLY A 44 9.71 18.45 -11.82
CA GLY A 44 9.28 19.67 -12.53
C GLY A 44 7.80 19.57 -12.91
N ASP A 45 7.47 19.82 -14.18
CA ASP A 45 6.10 19.70 -14.72
C ASP A 45 5.80 18.30 -15.29
N GLU A 46 6.81 17.43 -15.37
CA GLU A 46 6.69 16.09 -15.94
C GLU A 46 6.15 15.09 -14.92
N ARG A 47 5.15 14.30 -15.33
CA ARG A 47 4.49 13.27 -14.52
C ARG A 47 4.87 11.89 -14.99
N TYR A 48 5.01 10.97 -14.04
CA TYR A 48 5.50 9.63 -14.31
C TYR A 48 4.56 8.53 -13.82
N CYS A 49 4.45 7.50 -14.66
CA CYS A 49 3.90 6.21 -14.28
C CYS A 49 5.06 5.22 -14.07
N TYR A 50 4.96 4.41 -13.02
CA TYR A 50 5.95 3.43 -12.65
C TYR A 50 5.38 2.03 -12.78
N LEU A 51 6.06 1.17 -13.52
CA LEU A 51 5.77 -0.25 -13.60
C LEU A 51 6.78 -0.98 -12.71
N ILE A 52 6.34 -1.48 -11.56
CA ILE A 52 7.18 -2.36 -10.73
C ILE A 52 7.03 -3.76 -11.30
N LEU A 53 8.11 -4.28 -11.90
CA LEU A 53 8.13 -5.57 -12.58
C LEU A 53 8.57 -6.69 -11.64
N ASN A 54 9.55 -6.39 -10.79
CA ASN A 54 10.02 -7.26 -9.71
C ASN A 54 10.28 -6.44 -8.45
N GLY A 55 10.18 -7.09 -7.29
CA GLY A 55 10.49 -6.49 -5.99
C GLY A 55 9.27 -5.96 -5.24
N ARG A 56 9.56 -5.15 -4.21
CA ARG A 56 8.55 -4.56 -3.32
C ARG A 56 8.90 -3.12 -3.00
N ALA A 57 7.86 -2.30 -2.94
CA ALA A 57 7.98 -0.89 -2.61
C ALA A 57 6.86 -0.45 -1.67
N ALA A 58 6.96 0.78 -1.20
CA ALA A 58 5.96 1.46 -0.41
C ALA A 58 5.54 2.74 -1.15
N PHE A 59 4.25 3.04 -1.17
CA PHE A 59 3.74 4.30 -1.69
C PHE A 59 3.41 5.23 -0.52
N HIS A 60 4.06 6.38 -0.49
CA HIS A 60 3.88 7.39 0.55
C HIS A 60 3.19 8.61 -0.04
N ARG A 61 2.26 9.19 0.73
CA ARG A 61 1.70 10.51 0.44
C ARG A 61 2.77 11.58 0.68
N GLN A 62 2.87 12.54 -0.24
CA GLN A 62 3.94 13.54 -0.22
C GLN A 62 3.82 14.52 0.95
N SER A 63 2.59 14.92 1.30
CA SER A 63 2.32 16.01 2.25
C SER A 63 2.73 15.72 3.70
N ASP A 64 2.71 14.46 4.10
CA ASP A 64 2.87 14.07 5.51
C ASP A 64 3.57 12.72 5.70
N ASP A 65 4.18 12.18 4.65
CA ASP A 65 4.94 10.93 4.66
C ASP A 65 4.11 9.68 5.01
N LEU A 66 2.77 9.78 5.00
CA LEU A 66 1.88 8.67 5.37
C LEU A 66 2.03 7.50 4.38
N LEU A 67 2.26 6.30 4.89
CA LEU A 67 2.30 5.07 4.09
C LEU A 67 0.88 4.72 3.63
N MET A 68 0.61 4.95 2.35
CA MET A 68 -0.69 4.72 1.74
C MET A 68 -0.87 3.25 1.33
N ALA A 69 0.19 2.60 0.84
CA ALA A 69 0.14 1.22 0.40
C ALA A 69 1.52 0.54 0.40
N THR A 70 1.54 -0.76 0.65
CA THR A 70 2.65 -1.64 0.26
C THR A 70 2.39 -2.13 -1.16
N ILE A 71 3.41 -2.11 -2.00
CA ILE A 71 3.34 -2.56 -3.39
C ILE A 71 4.16 -3.83 -3.53
N THR A 72 3.53 -4.85 -4.11
CA THR A 72 4.19 -6.08 -4.56
C THR A 72 4.11 -6.17 -6.06
N ALA A 73 5.22 -6.53 -6.70
CA ALA A 73 5.25 -6.70 -8.14
C ALA A 73 4.38 -7.89 -8.61
N PRO A 74 3.80 -7.81 -9.82
CA PRO A 74 3.83 -6.66 -10.71
C PRO A 74 2.75 -5.62 -10.36
N SER A 75 3.06 -4.34 -10.55
CA SER A 75 2.14 -3.24 -10.22
C SER A 75 2.36 -2.01 -11.09
N VAL A 76 1.27 -1.27 -11.34
CA VAL A 76 1.27 0.05 -11.99
C VAL A 76 1.00 1.12 -10.94
N ILE A 77 1.84 2.15 -10.87
CA ILE A 77 1.70 3.25 -9.91
C ILE A 77 1.75 4.58 -10.64
N GLY A 78 0.97 5.55 -10.16
CA GLY A 78 0.95 6.91 -10.72
C GLY A 78 -0.04 7.09 -11.87
N ILE A 79 -0.61 6.02 -12.42
CA ILE A 79 -1.53 6.10 -13.57
C ILE A 79 -2.80 6.93 -13.29
N ALA A 80 -3.19 7.09 -12.01
CA ALA A 80 -4.24 8.01 -11.60
C ALA A 80 -3.95 9.47 -11.99
N ASN A 81 -2.68 9.81 -12.22
CA ASN A 81 -2.23 11.14 -12.63
C ASN A 81 -2.14 11.32 -14.15
N LEU A 82 -2.81 10.47 -14.95
CA LEU A 82 -2.71 10.50 -16.42
C LEU A 82 -3.11 11.86 -17.00
N GLN A 83 -4.29 12.37 -16.63
CA GLN A 83 -4.83 13.63 -17.17
C GLN A 83 -4.36 14.85 -16.37
N GLN A 84 -4.43 14.80 -15.04
CA GLN A 84 -3.94 15.85 -14.14
C GLN A 84 -3.26 15.25 -12.91
N MET A 85 -2.54 16.05 -12.13
CA MET A 85 -1.92 15.61 -10.87
C MET A 85 -2.99 15.50 -9.77
N LEU A 86 -3.49 14.29 -9.51
CA LEU A 86 -4.53 14.00 -8.50
C LEU A 86 -3.97 13.39 -7.21
N MET A 87 -2.94 12.55 -7.35
CA MET A 87 -2.30 11.82 -6.27
C MET A 87 -0.86 12.28 -6.15
N ASP A 88 -0.57 13.12 -5.15
CA ASP A 88 0.80 13.52 -4.84
C ASP A 88 1.44 12.58 -3.83
N GLY A 89 2.55 11.99 -4.25
CA GLY A 89 3.21 10.94 -3.51
C GLY A 89 4.49 10.47 -4.16
N TYR A 90 5.12 9.51 -3.50
CA TYR A 90 6.38 8.96 -3.94
C TYR A 90 6.47 7.47 -3.60
N ILE A 91 7.26 6.75 -4.40
CA ILE A 91 7.56 5.35 -4.19
C ILE A 91 8.87 5.25 -3.41
N LYS A 92 8.90 4.39 -2.40
CA LYS A 92 10.11 4.01 -1.66
C LYS A 92 10.39 2.53 -1.87
N THR A 93 11.51 2.19 -2.51
CA THR A 93 11.89 0.78 -2.69
C THR A 93 12.21 0.14 -1.33
N LEU A 94 11.67 -1.06 -1.05
CA LEU A 94 11.90 -1.79 0.20
C LEU A 94 12.98 -2.85 0.03
N VAL A 95 13.04 -3.44 -1.16
CA VAL A 95 14.05 -4.41 -1.63
C VAL A 95 14.56 -3.93 -3.00
N PRO A 96 15.58 -4.57 -3.62
CA PRO A 96 15.92 -4.27 -5.01
C PRO A 96 14.70 -4.49 -5.90
N CYS A 97 14.42 -3.55 -6.79
CA CYS A 97 13.27 -3.58 -7.69
C CYS A 97 13.70 -3.38 -9.14
N ASP A 98 13.03 -4.08 -10.06
CA ASP A 98 13.12 -3.79 -11.49
C ASP A 98 11.94 -2.93 -11.88
N ILE A 99 12.20 -1.73 -12.38
CA ILE A 99 11.19 -0.70 -12.58
C ILE A 99 11.33 -0.07 -13.97
N SER A 100 10.23 -0.01 -14.72
CA SER A 100 10.12 0.84 -15.89
C SER A 100 9.42 2.15 -15.53
N ILE A 101 9.92 3.27 -16.05
CA ILE A 101 9.43 4.61 -15.74
C ILE A 101 8.96 5.24 -17.05
N LEU A 102 7.68 5.60 -17.12
CA LEU A 102 7.03 6.11 -18.32
C LEU A 102 6.54 7.53 -18.09
N LYS A 103 6.67 8.38 -19.10
CA LYS A 103 5.97 9.67 -19.16
C LYS A 103 4.48 9.43 -19.40
N MET A 104 3.62 10.32 -18.88
CA MET A 104 2.17 10.15 -19.02
C MET A 104 1.68 10.17 -20.46
N ASP A 105 2.30 10.95 -21.35
CA ASP A 105 1.92 10.99 -22.77
C ASP A 105 2.11 9.61 -23.41
N THR A 106 3.26 8.96 -23.17
CA THR A 106 3.52 7.59 -23.62
C THR A 106 2.51 6.59 -23.05
N VAL A 107 2.12 6.72 -21.78
CA VAL A 107 1.09 5.87 -21.18
C VAL A 107 -0.25 6.07 -21.89
N ASN A 108 -0.65 7.32 -22.15
CA ASN A 108 -1.91 7.66 -22.81
C ASN A 108 -1.97 7.13 -24.25
N ASP A 109 -0.86 7.23 -24.99
CA ASP A 109 -0.74 6.70 -26.35
C ASP A 109 -0.89 5.18 -26.37
N ILE A 110 -0.20 4.47 -25.48
CA ILE A 110 -0.30 3.00 -25.36
C ILE A 110 -1.71 2.59 -24.97
N VAL A 111 -2.33 3.26 -23.99
CA VAL A 111 -3.70 2.97 -23.55
C VAL A 111 -4.70 3.13 -24.69
N SER A 112 -4.56 4.20 -25.48
CA SER A 112 -5.46 4.50 -26.59
C SER A 112 -5.27 3.53 -27.76
N ALA A 113 -4.02 3.30 -28.18
CA ALA A 113 -3.70 2.42 -29.30
C ALA A 113 -4.09 0.95 -29.05
N ASN A 114 -4.05 0.49 -27.79
CA ASN A 114 -4.35 -0.89 -27.42
C ASN A 114 -5.74 -1.05 -26.77
N GLN A 115 -6.59 -0.01 -26.82
CA GLN A 115 -7.96 -0.05 -26.28
C GLN A 115 -8.03 -0.45 -24.79
N LEU A 116 -7.08 0.02 -23.97
CA LEU A 116 -6.93 -0.39 -22.56
C LEU A 116 -7.79 0.41 -21.58
N TRP A 117 -8.66 1.32 -22.07
CA TRP A 117 -9.48 2.18 -21.21
C TRP A 117 -10.41 1.38 -20.30
N GLU A 118 -10.98 0.26 -20.75
CA GLU A 118 -11.82 -0.61 -19.91
C GLU A 118 -11.00 -1.30 -18.80
N PRO A 119 -9.90 -2.04 -19.09
CA PRO A 119 -9.02 -2.57 -18.04
C PRO A 119 -8.51 -1.50 -17.07
N LEU A 120 -8.16 -0.32 -17.59
CA LEU A 120 -7.71 0.80 -16.78
C LEU A 120 -8.81 1.29 -15.84
N ALA A 121 -10.03 1.49 -16.33
CA ALA A 121 -11.16 1.89 -15.50
C ALA A 121 -11.44 0.86 -14.40
N LYS A 122 -11.44 -0.44 -14.72
CA LYS A 122 -11.63 -1.51 -13.74
C LYS A 122 -10.49 -1.57 -12.71
N HIS A 123 -9.24 -1.33 -13.14
CA HIS A 123 -8.11 -1.16 -12.23
C HIS A 123 -8.35 -0.01 -11.26
N MET A 124 -8.75 1.15 -11.78
CA MET A 124 -9.03 2.34 -10.96
C MET A 124 -10.20 2.15 -9.99
N MET A 125 -11.24 1.40 -10.36
CA MET A 125 -12.33 1.03 -9.43
C MET A 125 -11.81 0.21 -8.25
N VAL A 126 -10.91 -0.75 -8.48
CA VAL A 126 -10.26 -1.51 -7.40
C VAL A 126 -9.46 -0.58 -6.49
N ILE A 127 -8.64 0.32 -7.05
CA ILE A 127 -7.85 1.27 -6.26
C ILE A 127 -8.75 2.21 -5.45
N ALA A 128 -9.82 2.73 -6.04
CA ALA A 128 -10.79 3.58 -5.34
C ALA A 128 -11.44 2.86 -4.15
N GLY A 129 -11.85 1.60 -4.32
CA GLY A 129 -12.38 0.78 -3.22
C GLY A 129 -11.38 0.61 -2.07
N LYS A 130 -10.10 0.35 -2.38
CA LYS A 130 -9.03 0.25 -1.37
C LYS A 130 -8.82 1.54 -0.60
N LEU A 131 -8.80 2.67 -1.31
CA LEU A 131 -8.64 3.99 -0.70
C LEU A 131 -9.83 4.32 0.20
N PHE A 132 -11.05 3.97 -0.21
CA PHE A 132 -12.26 4.15 0.59
C PHE A 132 -12.21 3.32 1.88
N GLU A 133 -11.91 2.02 1.80
CA GLU A 133 -11.80 1.16 3.00
C GLU A 133 -10.66 1.61 3.91
N SER A 134 -9.51 2.01 3.34
CA SER A 134 -8.40 2.57 4.11
C SER A 134 -8.82 3.85 4.83
N SER A 135 -9.51 4.76 4.14
CA SER A 135 -10.03 6.00 4.73
C SER A 135 -10.99 5.71 5.88
N LYS A 136 -11.90 4.75 5.72
CA LYS A 136 -12.85 4.32 6.75
C LYS A 136 -12.14 3.78 7.99
N GLN A 137 -11.06 3.00 7.83
CA GLN A 137 -10.26 2.51 8.95
C GLN A 137 -9.53 3.65 9.68
N LEU A 138 -9.02 4.64 8.95
CA LEU A 138 -8.26 5.76 9.50
C LEU A 138 -9.13 6.85 10.13
N SER A 139 -10.40 6.96 9.71
CA SER A 139 -11.39 7.86 10.29
C SER A 139 -12.21 7.20 11.42
N ALA A 140 -11.75 6.08 11.97
CA ALA A 140 -12.47 5.39 13.02
C ALA A 140 -12.57 6.23 14.31
N PRO A 141 -13.61 6.03 15.15
CA PRO A 141 -13.94 6.97 16.24
C PRO A 141 -12.87 7.11 17.32
N SER A 142 -12.02 6.10 17.51
CA SER A 142 -11.00 6.10 18.55
C SER A 142 -9.64 5.61 18.03
N ALA A 143 -8.57 6.03 18.71
CA ALA A 143 -7.22 5.52 18.45
C ALA A 143 -7.15 3.99 18.60
N TYR A 144 -7.94 3.41 19.51
CA TYR A 144 -8.05 1.96 19.65
C TYR A 144 -8.64 1.32 18.40
N ASP A 145 -9.75 1.85 17.86
CA ASP A 145 -10.38 1.30 16.67
C ASP A 145 -9.45 1.34 15.46
N ILE A 146 -8.67 2.41 15.32
CA ILE A 146 -7.63 2.53 14.29
C ILE A 146 -6.54 1.45 14.50
N VAL A 147 -6.00 1.31 15.72
CA VAL A 147 -5.00 0.28 16.05
C VAL A 147 -5.55 -1.13 15.79
N ARG A 148 -6.80 -1.40 16.17
CA ARG A 148 -7.48 -2.68 15.95
C ARG A 148 -7.58 -3.01 14.47
N ALA A 149 -8.03 -2.06 13.65
CA ALA A 149 -8.09 -2.23 12.20
C ALA A 149 -6.71 -2.52 11.62
N GLN A 150 -5.70 -1.73 11.99
CA GLN A 150 -4.33 -1.93 11.49
C GLN A 150 -3.68 -3.24 11.95
N LEU A 151 -4.01 -3.75 13.15
CA LEU A 151 -3.57 -5.08 13.58
C LEU A 151 -4.19 -6.19 12.71
N ASN A 152 -5.48 -6.07 12.38
CA ASN A 152 -6.13 -7.01 11.47
C ASN A 152 -5.50 -6.95 10.07
N GLU A 153 -5.21 -5.76 9.56
CA GLU A 153 -4.46 -5.61 8.29
C GLU A 153 -3.09 -6.26 8.38
N LEU A 154 -2.31 -5.98 9.44
CA LEU A 154 -1.00 -6.59 9.64
C LEU A 154 -1.07 -8.11 9.73
N SER A 155 -2.13 -8.67 10.31
CA SER A 155 -2.32 -10.13 10.38
C SER A 155 -2.56 -10.75 9.00
N ASN A 156 -3.18 -9.99 8.08
CA ASN A 156 -3.45 -10.38 6.70
C ASN A 156 -2.27 -10.11 5.73
N GLU A 157 -1.26 -9.34 6.16
CA GLU A 157 -0.03 -9.16 5.38
C GLU A 157 0.74 -10.48 5.23
N GLU A 158 1.52 -10.58 4.15
CA GLU A 158 2.37 -11.75 3.92
C GLU A 158 3.39 -11.96 5.06
N HIS A 159 3.74 -13.23 5.31
CA HIS A 159 4.75 -13.59 6.31
C HIS A 159 6.07 -12.83 6.14
N THR A 160 6.48 -12.58 4.90
CA THR A 160 7.71 -11.84 4.59
C THR A 160 7.66 -10.38 5.05
N ILE A 161 6.47 -9.77 5.14
CA ILE A 161 6.27 -8.42 5.67
C ILE A 161 6.15 -8.48 7.19
N ARG A 162 5.27 -9.35 7.70
CA ARG A 162 5.02 -9.53 9.14
C ARG A 162 6.28 -9.81 9.94
N ASN A 163 7.23 -10.55 9.36
CA ASN A 163 8.48 -10.89 10.02
C ASN A 163 9.53 -9.78 9.99
N ASN A 164 9.32 -8.70 9.23
CA ASN A 164 10.31 -7.64 9.03
C ASN A 164 9.86 -6.27 9.54
N ILE A 165 8.67 -6.15 10.12
CA ILE A 165 8.15 -4.91 10.70
C ILE A 165 7.61 -5.15 12.11
N THR A 166 7.79 -4.18 13.00
CA THR A 166 7.13 -4.20 14.31
C THR A 166 5.67 -3.78 14.14
N ALA A 167 4.78 -4.27 15.01
CA ALA A 167 3.38 -3.84 15.01
C ALA A 167 3.26 -2.32 15.19
N GLU A 168 4.05 -1.74 16.10
CA GLU A 168 4.09 -0.29 16.29
C GLU A 168 4.48 0.45 15.01
N LYS A 169 5.56 0.04 14.34
CA LYS A 169 6.01 0.73 13.14
C LYS A 169 5.00 0.63 12.01
N TYR A 170 4.40 -0.54 11.83
CA TYR A 170 3.35 -0.75 10.83
C TYR A 170 2.17 0.21 11.04
N ILE A 171 1.67 0.29 12.28
CA ILE A 171 0.55 1.16 12.63
C ILE A 171 0.94 2.63 12.49
N ARG A 172 2.11 3.03 13.00
CA ARG A 172 2.55 4.43 12.98
C ARG A 172 2.83 4.92 11.56
N ASP A 173 3.38 4.07 10.70
CA ASP A 173 3.65 4.48 9.32
C ASP A 173 2.34 4.69 8.52
N LYS A 174 1.25 4.00 8.89
CA LYS A 174 -0.07 4.06 8.21
C LYS A 174 -1.09 4.99 8.89
N THR A 175 -0.76 5.63 10.02
CA THR A 175 -1.70 6.43 10.81
C THR A 175 -1.04 7.72 11.30
N HIS A 176 -1.84 8.66 11.82
CA HIS A 176 -1.34 9.84 12.53
C HIS A 176 -1.20 9.64 14.04
N LEU A 177 -1.24 8.40 14.53
CA LEU A 177 -1.13 8.11 15.95
C LEU A 177 0.31 8.30 16.43
N SER A 178 0.45 8.85 17.64
CA SER A 178 1.75 8.97 18.28
C SER A 178 2.30 7.60 18.67
N ARG A 179 3.64 7.47 18.66
CA ARG A 179 4.32 6.23 19.08
C ARG A 179 3.91 5.81 20.50
N SER A 180 3.85 6.75 21.45
CA SER A 180 3.43 6.46 22.82
C SER A 180 1.97 6.01 22.90
N GLY A 181 1.09 6.62 22.12
CA GLY A 181 -0.32 6.22 22.02
C GLY A 181 -0.49 4.79 21.50
N VAL A 182 0.19 4.45 20.41
CA VAL A 182 0.19 3.09 19.85
C VAL A 182 0.77 2.09 20.85
N MET A 183 1.93 2.38 21.44
CA MET A 183 2.58 1.48 22.40
C MET A 183 1.72 1.22 23.64
N ARG A 184 1.02 2.24 24.16
CA ARG A 184 0.10 2.09 25.30
C ARG A 184 -1.03 1.11 24.98
N ILE A 185 -1.63 1.22 23.80
CA ILE A 185 -2.70 0.30 23.36
C ILE A 185 -2.15 -1.12 23.16
N LEU A 186 -1.01 -1.26 22.48
CA LEU A 186 -0.38 -2.57 22.26
C LEU A 186 0.01 -3.26 23.58
N ALA A 187 0.49 -2.49 24.56
CA ALA A 187 0.84 -3.00 25.89
C ALA A 187 -0.39 -3.55 26.61
N GLY A 188 -1.48 -2.79 26.68
CA GLY A 188 -2.73 -3.27 27.30
C GLY A 188 -3.35 -4.45 26.56
N LEU A 189 -3.27 -4.48 25.22
CA LEU A 189 -3.71 -5.64 24.44
C LEU A 189 -2.90 -6.90 24.73
N LYS A 190 -1.59 -6.76 24.91
CA LYS A 190 -0.70 -7.86 25.27
C LYS A 190 -0.95 -8.35 26.71
N GLU A 191 -1.07 -7.43 27.66
CA GLU A 191 -1.34 -7.75 29.07
C GLU A 191 -2.68 -8.45 29.25
N GLY A 192 -3.72 -8.01 28.52
CA GLY A 192 -5.02 -8.66 28.49
C GLY A 192 -5.07 -9.98 27.71
N GLY A 193 -3.96 -10.46 27.15
CA GLY A 193 -3.90 -11.72 26.40
C GLY A 193 -4.61 -11.70 25.04
N TYR A 194 -4.94 -10.52 24.51
CA TYR A 194 -5.68 -10.37 23.25
C TYR A 194 -4.79 -10.56 22.02
N ILE A 195 -3.49 -10.28 22.15
CA ILE A 195 -2.47 -10.44 21.10
C ILE A 195 -1.19 -11.04 21.66
N GLU A 196 -0.47 -11.77 20.80
CA GLU A 196 0.88 -12.26 21.08
C GLU A 196 1.90 -11.44 20.28
N ILE A 197 2.82 -10.80 20.99
CA ILE A 197 3.92 -10.02 20.40
C ILE A 197 5.26 -10.57 20.89
N HIS A 198 6.18 -10.85 19.95
CA HIS A 198 7.56 -11.21 20.25
C HIS A 198 8.54 -10.27 19.55
N ARG A 199 9.47 -9.67 20.31
CA ARG A 199 10.42 -8.64 19.82
C ARG A 199 9.72 -7.54 18.99
N GLY A 200 8.53 -7.12 19.41
CA GLY A 200 7.72 -6.10 18.74
C GLY A 200 6.93 -6.56 17.50
N LYS A 201 7.11 -7.81 17.05
CA LYS A 201 6.41 -8.37 15.89
C LYS A 201 5.11 -9.05 16.30
N LEU A 202 4.04 -8.86 15.53
CA LEU A 202 2.74 -9.50 15.76
C LEU A 202 2.80 -10.98 15.35
N ILE A 203 2.73 -11.86 16.36
CA ILE A 203 2.75 -13.32 16.16
C ILE A 203 1.33 -13.81 15.88
N LYS A 204 0.39 -13.41 16.74
CA LYS A 204 -1.00 -13.87 16.67
C LYS A 204 -1.94 -12.84 17.25
N ILE A 205 -3.14 -12.78 16.68
CA ILE A 205 -4.30 -12.15 17.30
C ILE A 205 -5.13 -13.28 17.90
N VAL A 206 -5.36 -13.24 19.22
CA VAL A 206 -6.19 -14.22 19.92
C VAL A 206 -7.66 -13.83 19.77
N LYS A 207 -8.01 -12.62 20.23
CA LYS A 207 -9.33 -12.00 20.05
C LYS A 207 -9.22 -10.52 20.41
N LEU A 208 -9.54 -9.60 19.51
CA LEU A 208 -9.53 -8.16 19.85
C LEU A 208 -10.88 -7.77 20.49
N PRO A 209 -10.89 -7.01 21.59
CA PRO A 209 -12.13 -6.59 22.23
C PRO A 209 -12.93 -5.61 21.36
N GLU A 210 -14.26 -5.64 21.46
CA GLU A 210 -15.12 -4.73 20.70
C GLU A 210 -15.03 -3.28 21.21
N LYS A 211 -14.77 -3.11 22.51
CA LYS A 211 -14.60 -1.83 23.21
C LYS A 211 -13.36 -1.89 24.10
N TYR A 212 -12.61 -0.78 24.17
CA TYR A 212 -11.37 -0.63 24.94
C TYR A 212 -11.40 0.70 25.70
#